data_AF-A0A060S4T4-F1
#
_entry.id   AF-A0A060S4T4-F1
#
_cell.length_a   1.000
_cell.length_b   1.000
_cell.length_c   1.000
_cell.angle_alpha   90.00
_cell.angle_beta   90.00
_cell.angle_gamma   90.00
#
_symmetry.space_group_name_H-M   'P 1'
#
loop_
_entity.id
_entity.type
_entity.pdbx_description
1 polymer ?
#
loop_
_entity_poly.entity_id
_entity_poly.type
_entity_poly.pdbx_seq_one_letter_code
_entity_poly.pdbx_strand_id
1 'polypeptide(L)'
;MEFNPNGALGTISFPSLATSMPMNQYLRKTSMFAGPLSRKFTASNGEDYRWLHRGVKEHEWTCVDSRDYVVAHYTLKPPDQPSYNTSGNILTIYEPWVHIATEILASLTIMRHLASGKC
;
A
#
# COMPACT_ATOMS: atom_id res chain seq x y z
N MET A 1 14.00 1.39 0.90
CA MET A 1 13.30 0.72 -0.21
C MET A 1 13.89 1.24 -1.50
N GLU A 2 14.18 0.37 -2.44
CA GLU A 2 14.82 0.74 -3.71
C GLU A 2 13.95 0.26 -4.85
N PHE A 3 13.50 1.19 -5.70
CA PHE A 3 12.75 0.88 -6.91
C PHE A 3 13.71 0.75 -8.09
N ASN A 4 13.39 -0.14 -9.02
CA ASN A 4 14.18 -0.29 -10.24
C ASN A 4 13.78 0.79 -11.27
N PRO A 5 14.65 1.08 -12.26
CA PRO A 5 14.32 1.98 -13.36
C PRO A 5 13.03 1.57 -14.10
N ASN A 6 12.42 2.52 -14.81
CA ASN A 6 11.24 2.30 -15.67
C ASN A 6 9.98 1.80 -14.94
N GLY A 7 9.78 2.20 -13.68
CA GLY A 7 8.58 1.85 -12.91
C GLY A 7 8.55 0.38 -12.45
N ALA A 8 9.68 -0.32 -12.52
CA ALA A 8 9.80 -1.70 -12.10
C ALA A 8 9.92 -1.82 -10.57
N LEU A 9 9.30 -2.87 -10.03
CA LEU A 9 9.47 -3.24 -8.63
C LEU A 9 10.94 -3.59 -8.36
N GLY A 10 11.44 -3.13 -7.21
CA GLY A 10 12.78 -3.47 -6.72
C GLY A 10 12.71 -4.24 -5.41
N THR A 11 13.45 -3.78 -4.41
CA THR A 11 13.71 -4.52 -3.16
C THR A 11 13.24 -3.72 -1.95
N ILE A 12 12.59 -4.43 -1.02
CA ILE A 12 12.31 -3.93 0.32
C ILE A 12 13.27 -4.59 1.32
N SER A 13 13.84 -3.78 2.21
CA SER A 13 14.79 -4.22 3.22
C SER A 13 14.19 -4.01 4.60
N PHE A 14 14.40 -4.97 5.49
CA PHE A 14 13.96 -4.97 6.88
C PHE A 14 15.21 -4.89 7.78
N PRO A 15 15.66 -3.69 8.15
CA PRO A 15 16.95 -3.51 8.84
C PRO A 15 17.05 -4.28 10.16
N SER A 16 15.94 -4.37 10.91
CA SER A 16 15.86 -5.11 12.17
C SER A 16 16.10 -6.61 12.01
N LEU A 17 15.81 -7.17 10.83
CA LEU A 17 15.98 -8.58 10.50
C LEU A 17 17.22 -8.83 9.61
N ALA A 18 17.98 -7.78 9.29
CA ALA A 18 19.09 -7.80 8.33
C ALA A 18 18.77 -8.55 7.02
N THR A 19 17.50 -8.52 6.61
CA THR A 19 17.01 -9.26 5.45
C THR A 19 16.39 -8.32 4.42
N SER A 20 16.44 -8.72 3.16
CA SER A 20 15.79 -8.02 2.07
C SER A 20 15.05 -9.03 1.19
N MET A 21 13.99 -8.56 0.55
CA MET A 21 13.25 -9.38 -0.39
C MET A 21 12.71 -8.55 -1.55
N PRO A 22 12.50 -9.17 -2.72
CA PRO A 22 11.80 -8.55 -3.83
C PRO A 22 10.41 -8.03 -3.43
N MET A 23 10.06 -6.81 -3.86
CA MET A 23 8.77 -6.20 -3.55
C MET A 23 7.58 -7.01 -4.10
N ASN A 24 7.77 -7.80 -5.16
CA ASN A 24 6.73 -8.70 -5.70
C ASN A 24 6.48 -9.94 -4.81
N GLN A 25 7.46 -10.34 -4.01
CA GLN A 25 7.35 -11.42 -3.04
C GLN A 25 6.68 -10.92 -1.75
N TYR A 26 6.98 -9.68 -1.37
CA TYR A 26 6.33 -8.98 -0.26
C TYR A 26 4.85 -8.67 -0.59
N LEU A 27 4.57 -8.04 -1.74
CA LEU A 27 3.22 -7.71 -2.21
C LEU A 27 2.78 -8.66 -3.33
N ARG A 28 2.10 -9.73 -2.94
CA ARG A 28 1.64 -10.81 -3.82
C ARG A 28 0.33 -10.43 -4.49
N LYS A 29 0.14 -10.83 -5.74
CA LYS A 29 -1.17 -10.69 -6.42
C LYS A 29 -2.20 -11.55 -5.69
N THR A 30 -3.41 -11.01 -5.50
CA THR A 30 -4.48 -11.74 -4.78
C THR A 30 -5.11 -12.85 -5.62
N SER A 31 -5.10 -12.71 -6.95
CA SER A 31 -5.54 -13.73 -7.91
C SER A 31 -4.94 -13.43 -9.29
N MET A 32 -4.84 -14.44 -10.16
CA MET A 32 -4.47 -14.25 -11.57
C MET A 32 -5.53 -13.46 -12.35
N PHE A 33 -6.79 -13.49 -11.89
CA PHE A 33 -7.92 -12.78 -12.51
C PHE A 33 -8.24 -11.43 -11.85
N ALA A 34 -7.62 -11.13 -10.70
CA ALA A 34 -7.78 -9.84 -10.06
C ALA A 34 -6.97 -8.77 -10.79
N GLY A 35 -7.53 -7.56 -10.87
CA GLY A 35 -6.84 -6.42 -11.46
C GLY A 35 -5.46 -6.21 -10.83
N PRO A 36 -4.50 -5.65 -11.57
CA PRO A 36 -3.09 -5.57 -11.15
C PRO A 36 -2.83 -4.65 -9.95
N LEU A 37 -3.87 -3.97 -9.45
CA LEU A 37 -3.89 -3.09 -8.28
C LEU A 37 -4.57 -3.75 -7.07
N SER A 38 -4.81 -5.06 -7.11
CA SER A 38 -5.23 -5.86 -5.95
C SER A 38 -4.08 -6.75 -5.52
N ARG A 39 -3.42 -6.39 -4.40
CA ARG A 39 -2.28 -7.14 -3.85
C ARG A 39 -2.42 -7.30 -2.35
N LYS A 40 -1.84 -8.38 -1.84
CA LYS A 40 -1.78 -8.71 -0.42
C LYS A 40 -0.35 -8.78 0.10
N PHE A 41 -0.19 -8.48 1.38
CA PHE A 41 1.05 -8.67 2.12
C PHE A 41 0.73 -9.35 3.45
N THR A 42 1.68 -10.11 3.98
CA THR A 42 1.61 -10.68 5.32
C THR A 42 2.42 -9.78 6.23
N ALA A 43 1.79 -9.24 7.28
CA ALA A 43 2.49 -8.35 8.20
C ALA A 43 3.25 -9.13 9.30
N SER A 44 4.04 -8.42 10.10
CA SER A 44 4.82 -9.00 11.21
C SER A 44 3.99 -9.70 12.28
N ASN A 45 2.70 -9.38 12.40
CA ASN A 45 1.77 -10.08 13.29
C ASN A 45 1.25 -11.41 12.73
N GLY A 46 1.70 -11.83 11.54
CA GLY A 46 1.31 -13.08 10.89
C GLY A 46 -0.01 -13.03 10.12
N GLU A 47 -0.70 -11.88 10.13
CA GLU A 47 -1.98 -11.71 9.44
C GLU A 47 -1.79 -11.22 8.00
N ASP A 48 -2.72 -11.63 7.12
CA ASP A 48 -2.76 -11.19 5.73
C ASP A 48 -3.63 -9.94 5.58
N TYR A 49 -3.09 -8.96 4.86
CA TYR A 49 -3.76 -7.69 4.54
C TYR A 49 -3.79 -7.46 3.04
N ARG A 50 -4.83 -6.79 2.55
CA ARG A 50 -5.06 -6.58 1.12
C ARG A 50 -5.38 -5.13 0.82
N TRP A 51 -4.72 -4.61 -0.21
CA TRP A 51 -5.02 -3.29 -0.79
C TRP A 51 -6.03 -3.42 -1.93
N LEU A 52 -7.03 -2.54 -1.89
CA LEU A 52 -8.07 -2.37 -2.89
C LEU A 52 -7.98 -0.95 -3.46
N HIS A 53 -7.81 -0.85 -4.78
CA HIS A 53 -7.82 0.44 -5.48
C HIS A 53 -9.26 0.87 -5.77
N ARG A 54 -9.66 2.05 -5.29
CA ARG A 54 -11.00 2.63 -5.47
C ARG A 54 -12.15 1.69 -5.07
N GLY A 55 -11.94 0.88 -4.03
CA GLY A 55 -12.98 0.01 -3.47
C GLY A 55 -14.10 0.79 -2.76
N VAL A 56 -13.80 2.01 -2.29
CA VAL A 56 -14.73 2.95 -1.66
C VAL A 56 -14.63 4.27 -2.42
N LYS A 57 -15.77 4.91 -2.73
CA LYS A 57 -15.84 6.08 -3.62
C LYS A 57 -14.90 7.23 -3.25
N GLU A 58 -14.70 7.46 -1.96
CA GLU A 58 -13.86 8.55 -1.43
C GLU A 58 -12.39 8.13 -1.20
N HIS A 59 -12.10 6.83 -1.20
CA HIS A 59 -10.76 6.32 -0.90
C HIS A 59 -10.08 5.81 -2.17
N GLU A 60 -8.96 6.42 -2.52
CA GLU A 60 -8.16 5.90 -3.63
C GLU A 60 -7.59 4.51 -3.31
N TRP A 61 -7.17 4.30 -2.06
CA TRP A 61 -6.76 2.98 -1.57
C TRP A 61 -7.45 2.63 -0.26
N THR A 62 -7.89 1.39 -0.15
CA THR A 62 -8.42 0.82 1.09
C THR A 62 -7.62 -0.43 1.44
N CYS A 63 -7.10 -0.51 2.66
CA CYS A 63 -6.46 -1.70 3.19
C CYS A 63 -7.46 -2.44 4.08
N VAL A 64 -7.60 -3.74 3.87
CA VAL A 64 -8.49 -4.61 4.65
C VAL A 64 -7.75 -5.82 5.20
N ASP A 65 -8.22 -6.35 6.32
CA ASP A 65 -7.76 -7.64 6.87
C ASP A 65 -8.42 -8.84 6.17
N SER A 66 -8.15 -10.04 6.68
CA SER A 66 -8.72 -11.31 6.20
C SER A 66 -10.24 -11.42 6.38
N ARG A 67 -10.84 -10.58 7.24
CA ARG A 67 -12.28 -10.52 7.54
C ARG A 67 -12.97 -9.32 6.85
N ASP A 68 -12.27 -8.67 5.92
CA ASP A 68 -12.71 -7.45 5.22
C ASP A 68 -12.91 -6.22 6.14
N TYR A 69 -12.35 -6.20 7.35
CA TYR A 69 -12.32 -4.99 8.16
C TYR A 69 -11.33 -3.98 7.61
N VAL A 70 -11.74 -2.73 7.50
CA VAL A 70 -10.85 -1.65 7.04
C VAL A 70 -9.83 -1.34 8.13
N VAL A 71 -8.55 -1.45 7.76
CA VAL A 71 -7.41 -1.21 8.68
C VAL A 71 -6.74 0.12 8.41
N ALA A 72 -6.76 0.57 7.16
CA ALA A 72 -6.24 1.85 6.73
C ALA A 72 -6.90 2.29 5.42
N HIS A 73 -6.88 3.58 5.14
CA HIS A 73 -7.27 4.10 3.83
C HIS A 73 -6.40 5.28 3.42
N TYR A 74 -6.33 5.52 2.12
CA TYR A 74 -5.63 6.64 1.54
C TYR A 74 -6.57 7.45 0.65
N THR A 75 -6.64 8.74 0.90
CA THR A 75 -7.50 9.69 0.18
C THR A 75 -6.64 10.68 -0.59
N LEU A 76 -7.05 10.94 -1.83
CA LEU A 76 -6.49 12.04 -2.60
C LEU A 76 -7.03 13.35 -2.08
N LYS A 77 -6.20 14.38 -2.17
CA LYS A 77 -6.63 15.75 -1.94
C LYS A 77 -7.80 16.10 -2.88
N PRO A 78 -8.89 16.72 -2.38
CA PRO A 78 -9.95 17.23 -3.23
C PRO A 78 -9.40 18.26 -4.24
N PRO A 79 -9.91 18.28 -5.49
CA PRO A 79 -9.46 19.21 -6.53
C PRO A 79 -9.65 20.69 -6.15
N ASP A 80 -10.56 20.97 -5.22
CA ASP A 80 -11.04 22.33 -4.92
C ASP A 80 -10.22 23.04 -3.84
N GLN A 81 -9.24 22.38 -3.22
CA GLN A 81 -8.45 22.94 -2.13
C GLN A 81 -7.08 23.42 -2.65
N PRO A 82 -6.55 24.58 -2.24
CA PRO A 82 -5.19 25.00 -2.61
C PRO A 82 -4.14 24.13 -1.89
N SER A 83 -3.09 23.68 -2.60
CA SER A 83 -1.94 22.98 -2.00
C SER A 83 -0.89 24.01 -1.64
N TYR A 84 -0.77 24.30 -0.35
CA TYR A 84 0.38 25.05 0.15
C TYR A 84 1.49 24.04 0.50
N ASN A 85 2.51 23.97 -0.36
CA ASN A 85 3.77 23.23 -0.18
C ASN A 85 3.71 21.71 0.12
N THR A 86 2.53 21.10 0.16
CA THR A 86 2.33 19.67 0.42
C THR A 86 1.29 19.08 -0.53
N SER A 87 1.37 17.76 -0.78
CA SER A 87 0.45 17.08 -1.70
C SER A 87 -1.01 17.06 -1.23
N GLY A 88 -1.26 17.30 0.06
CA GLY A 88 -2.59 17.27 0.69
C GLY A 88 -3.25 15.89 0.74
N ASN A 89 -2.53 14.83 0.36
CA ASN A 89 -3.04 13.48 0.44
C ASN A 89 -2.83 12.89 1.84
N ILE A 90 -3.76 12.04 2.27
CA ILE A 90 -3.81 11.56 3.66
C ILE A 90 -3.82 10.03 3.65
N LEU A 91 -2.93 9.42 4.42
CA LEU A 91 -3.01 8.03 4.84
C LEU A 91 -3.54 7.99 6.27
N THR A 92 -4.71 7.39 6.45
CA THR A 92 -5.32 7.15 7.77
C THR A 92 -5.11 5.69 8.15
N ILE A 93 -4.55 5.45 9.33
CA ILE A 93 -4.36 4.10 9.91
C ILE A 93 -5.19 4.05 11.18
N TYR A 94 -6.08 3.05 11.30
CA TYR A 94 -6.91 2.91 12.48
C TYR A 94 -6.12 2.37 13.66
N GLU A 95 -6.46 2.84 14.86
CA GLU A 95 -5.74 2.59 16.11
C GLU A 95 -5.37 1.12 16.36
N PRO A 96 -6.25 0.11 16.11
CA PRO A 96 -5.91 -1.29 16.35
C PRO A 96 -4.76 -1.85 15.49
N TRP A 97 -4.33 -1.12 14.45
CA TRP A 97 -3.27 -1.53 13.52
C TRP A 97 -2.06 -0.59 13.53
N VAL A 98 -1.95 0.28 14.54
CA VAL A 98 -0.79 1.20 14.67
C VAL A 98 0.53 0.43 14.79
N HIS A 99 0.53 -0.77 15.38
CA HIS A 99 1.73 -1.60 15.52
C HIS A 99 2.32 -2.06 14.17
N ILE A 100 1.52 -2.09 13.10
CA ILE A 100 1.97 -2.40 11.72
C ILE A 100 2.00 -1.16 10.82
N ALA A 101 1.96 0.05 11.38
CA ALA A 101 1.84 1.29 10.60
C ALA A 101 2.95 1.48 9.56
N THR A 102 4.19 1.09 9.89
CA THR A 102 5.33 1.15 8.98
C THR A 102 5.18 0.20 7.79
N GLU A 103 4.61 -0.99 8.01
CA GLU A 103 4.34 -2.00 6.98
C GLU A 103 3.18 -1.56 6.06
N ILE A 104 2.15 -0.92 6.64
CA ILE A 104 1.05 -0.29 5.89
C ILE A 104 1.58 0.83 5.00
N LEU A 105 2.41 1.72 5.56
CA LEU A 105 3.02 2.81 4.78
C LEU A 105 3.89 2.27 3.65
N ALA A 106 4.78 1.32 3.94
CA ALA A 106 5.68 0.74 2.95
C ALA A 106 4.91 0.02 1.83
N SER A 107 3.92 -0.81 2.19
CA SER A 107 3.09 -1.51 1.20
C SER A 107 2.28 -0.54 0.34
N LEU A 108 1.72 0.53 0.92
CA LEU A 108 1.03 1.57 0.15
C LEU A 108 1.98 2.28 -0.82
N THR A 109 3.20 2.62 -0.41
CA THR A 109 4.20 3.25 -1.30
C THR A 109 4.44 2.40 -2.54
N ILE A 110 4.60 1.08 -2.36
CA ILE A 110 4.79 0.14 -3.47
C ILE A 110 3.53 0.07 -4.36
N MET A 111 2.34 -0.01 -3.76
CA MET A 111 1.07 -0.04 -4.51
C MET A 111 0.87 1.21 -5.36
N ARG A 112 1.22 2.39 -4.83
CA ARG A 112 1.14 3.65 -5.56
C ARG A 112 2.13 3.71 -6.71
N HIS A 113 3.37 3.26 -6.51
CA HIS A 113 4.36 3.16 -7.58
C HIS A 113 3.86 2.27 -8.72
N LEU A 114 3.22 1.14 -8.39
CA LEU A 114 2.59 0.22 -9.37
C LEU A 114 1.38 0.80 -10.11
N ALA A 115 0.73 1.83 -9.55
CA ALA A 115 -0.33 2.56 -10.23
C ALA A 115 0.23 3.62 -11.17
N SER A 116 1.27 4.34 -10.77
CA SER A 116 1.93 5.35 -11.60
C SER A 116 2.62 4.77 -12.85
N GLY A 117 3.15 3.54 -12.78
CA GLY A 117 3.77 2.87 -13.92
C GLY A 117 2.80 2.30 -14.97
N LYS A 118 1.48 2.54 -14.84
CA LYS A 118 0.46 2.12 -15.82
C LYS A 118 -0.13 3.28 -16.64
N CYS A 119 0.51 4.45 -16.61
CA CYS A 119 0.20 5.56 -17.50
C CYS A 119 1.11 5.54 -18.73
#